data_AF-A0A2S9FNH3-F1
#
_entry.id   AF-A0A2S9FNH3-F1
#
_cell.length_a   1.000
_cell.length_b   1.000
_cell.length_c   1.000
_cell.angle_alpha   90.00
_cell.angle_beta   90.00
_cell.angle_gamma   90.00
#
_symmetry.space_group_name_H-M   'P 1'
#
loop_
_entity.id
_entity.type
_entity.pdbx_description
1 polymer ?
#
loop_
_entity_poly.entity_id
_entity_poly.type
_entity_poly.pdbx_seq_one_letter_code
_entity_poly.pdbx_strand_id
1 'polypeptide(L)'
;DVGVIATENGWNLYIGGNGGMTPRHAELLAGDLDDETLVRYIDRFLMFYIRTADRLQRTAPWVEERGIEHLREVICDDSLGLAAEFEAAVERHVDGYACEWKGVLEDPDKLSRFVSFVNAPDVP
;
A
#
# COMPACT_ATOMS: atom_id res chain seq x y z
N ASP A 1 7.84 -2.04 1.97
CA ASP A 1 6.69 -1.47 2.71
C ASP A 1 5.88 -2.57 3.37
N VAL A 2 5.08 -3.32 2.61
CA VAL A 2 4.29 -4.48 3.07
C VAL A 2 4.82 -5.76 2.41
N GLY A 3 4.95 -6.84 3.18
CA GLY A 3 5.31 -8.17 2.71
C GLY A 3 4.28 -9.20 3.17
N VAL A 4 3.82 -10.04 2.25
CA VAL A 4 2.84 -11.10 2.51
C VAL A 4 3.48 -12.43 2.16
N ILE A 5 3.54 -13.35 3.11
CA ILE A 5 4.16 -14.67 2.93
C ILE A 5 3.12 -15.75 3.25
N ALA A 6 2.86 -16.63 2.29
CA ALA A 6 1.96 -17.76 2.47
C ALA A 6 2.55 -18.79 3.44
N THR A 7 1.70 -19.33 4.32
CA THR A 7 2.00 -20.43 5.23
C THR A 7 0.98 -21.55 5.04
N GLU A 8 1.17 -22.67 5.74
CA GLU A 8 0.18 -23.75 5.78
C GLU A 8 -1.12 -23.38 6.50
N ASN A 9 -1.09 -22.32 7.33
CA ASN A 9 -2.22 -21.88 8.15
C ASN A 9 -2.81 -20.54 7.70
N GLY A 10 -2.35 -19.96 6.59
CA GLY A 10 -2.81 -18.66 6.08
C GLY A 10 -1.65 -17.77 5.66
N TRP A 11 -1.60 -16.54 6.20
CA TRP A 11 -0.63 -15.52 5.80
C TRP A 11 0.14 -14.93 6.97
N ASN A 12 1.44 -14.72 6.76
CA ASN A 12 2.27 -13.87 7.60
C ASN A 12 2.41 -12.48 6.96
N LEU A 13 2.03 -11.46 7.71
CA LEU A 13 2.08 -10.05 7.32
C LEU A 13 3.30 -9.38 7.95
N TYR A 14 4.18 -8.87 7.10
CA TYR A 14 5.39 -8.13 7.47
C TYR A 14 5.31 -6.66 7.03
N ILE A 15 5.86 -5.75 7.82
CA ILE A 15 5.86 -4.30 7.51
C ILE A 15 7.22 -3.65 7.74
N GLY A 16 7.44 -2.48 7.12
CA GLY A 16 8.60 -1.62 7.42
C GLY A 16 9.93 -2.01 6.74
N GLY A 17 9.89 -2.91 5.76
CA GLY A 17 11.09 -3.29 4.99
C GLY A 17 11.52 -2.22 3.97
N ASN A 18 12.84 -2.09 3.76
CA ASN A 18 13.46 -1.13 2.85
C ASN A 18 14.59 -1.76 2.03
N GLY A 19 14.51 -1.67 0.69
CA GLY A 19 15.59 -2.06 -0.23
C GLY A 19 16.41 -0.89 -0.79
N GLY A 20 16.31 0.31 -0.20
CA GLY A 20 16.99 1.52 -0.67
C GLY A 20 18.37 1.75 -0.04
N MET A 21 18.80 3.01 0.02
CA MET A 21 20.12 3.40 0.55
C MET A 21 20.42 2.92 1.98
N THR A 22 19.37 2.76 2.80
CA THR A 22 19.47 2.20 4.15
C THR A 22 18.64 0.91 4.19
N PRO A 23 19.27 -0.25 3.91
CA PRO A 23 18.57 -1.52 3.92
C PRO A 23 17.96 -1.82 5.29
N ARG A 24 16.74 -2.35 5.31
CA ARG A 24 16.06 -2.79 6.54
C ARG A 24 15.18 -4.01 6.25
N HIS A 25 15.27 -5.00 7.13
CA HIS A 25 14.36 -6.13 7.10
C HIS A 25 12.97 -5.74 7.60
N ALA A 26 11.94 -6.24 6.94
CA ALA A 26 10.58 -6.08 7.42
C ALA A 26 10.38 -6.88 8.72
N GLU A 27 9.53 -6.39 9.60
CA GLU A 27 9.18 -7.01 10.88
C GLU A 27 7.81 -7.66 10.80
N LEU A 28 7.64 -8.79 11.49
CA LEU A 28 6.36 -9.51 11.52
C LEU A 28 5.33 -8.71 12.33
N LEU A 29 4.25 -8.32 11.68
CA LEU A 29 3.11 -7.67 12.32
C LEU A 29 2.18 -8.71 12.94
N ALA A 30 1.72 -9.66 12.13
CA ALA A 30 0.82 -10.74 12.52
C ALA A 30 1.01 -11.96 11.61
N GLY A 31 0.70 -13.15 12.14
CA GLY A 31 0.81 -14.42 11.43
C GLY A 31 -0.51 -15.19 11.43
N ASP A 32 -0.55 -16.27 10.63
CA ASP A 32 -1.70 -17.18 10.50
C ASP A 32 -3.03 -16.47 10.19
N LEU A 33 -2.95 -15.41 9.38
CA LEU A 33 -4.12 -14.62 8.98
C LEU A 33 -4.90 -15.31 7.86
N ASP A 34 -6.23 -15.22 7.92
CA ASP A 34 -7.09 -15.44 6.76
C ASP A 34 -7.03 -14.26 5.77
N ASP A 35 -7.57 -14.46 4.56
CA ASP A 35 -7.56 -13.47 3.48
C ASP A 35 -8.25 -12.15 3.87
N GLU A 36 -9.39 -12.22 4.58
CA GLU A 36 -10.16 -11.04 4.97
C GLU A 36 -9.41 -10.22 6.01
N THR A 37 -8.90 -10.88 7.05
CA THR A 37 -8.12 -10.24 8.11
C THR A 37 -6.82 -9.65 7.56
N LEU A 38 -6.15 -10.33 6.63
CA LEU A 38 -4.96 -9.83 5.94
C LEU A 38 -5.25 -8.48 5.25
N VAL A 39 -6.30 -8.43 4.43
CA VAL A 39 -6.68 -7.21 3.70
C VAL A 39 -7.01 -6.09 4.68
N ARG A 40 -7.82 -6.35 5.72
CA ARG A 40 -8.17 -5.35 6.73
C ARG A 40 -6.95 -4.78 7.44
N TYR A 41 -5.97 -5.60 7.80
CA TYR A 41 -4.75 -5.11 8.45
C TYR A 41 -3.88 -4.28 7.51
N ILE A 42 -3.82 -4.62 6.23
CA ILE A 42 -3.15 -3.80 5.22
C ILE A 42 -3.85 -2.43 5.09
N ASP A 43 -5.18 -2.41 5.03
CA ASP A 43 -5.96 -1.17 4.91
C ASP A 43 -5.72 -0.23 6.09
N ARG A 44 -5.80 -0.78 7.31
CA ARG A 44 -5.51 -0.06 8.56
C ARG A 44 -4.08 0.46 8.58
N PHE A 45 -3.09 -0.36 8.21
CA PHE A 45 -1.69 0.05 8.12
C PHE A 45 -1.49 1.23 7.16
N LEU A 46 -2.04 1.12 5.95
CA LEU A 46 -1.91 2.15 4.92
C LEU A 46 -2.57 3.47 5.36
N MET A 47 -3.78 3.42 5.91
CA MET A 47 -4.47 4.62 6.38
C MET A 47 -3.78 5.25 7.58
N PHE A 48 -3.31 4.46 8.53
CA PHE A 48 -2.57 4.98 9.67
C PHE A 48 -1.26 5.64 9.23
N TYR A 49 -0.53 5.02 8.30
CA TYR A 49 0.64 5.61 7.67
C TYR A 49 0.32 6.93 6.96
N ILE A 50 -0.69 6.95 6.08
CA ILE A 50 -1.09 8.16 5.32
C ILE A 50 -1.44 9.32 6.26
N ARG A 51 -2.08 9.04 7.39
CA ARG A 51 -2.55 10.08 8.33
C ARG A 51 -1.47 10.57 9.29
N THR A 52 -0.43 9.80 9.55
CA THR A 52 0.51 10.08 10.65
C THR A 52 1.97 10.18 10.23
N ALA A 53 2.31 9.82 8.99
CA ALA A 53 3.65 9.97 8.47
C ALA A 53 3.92 11.42 8.05
N ASP A 54 5.16 11.85 8.24
CA ASP A 54 5.63 13.13 7.76
C ASP A 54 5.67 13.16 6.22
N ARG A 55 5.57 14.37 5.67
CA ARG A 55 5.67 14.59 4.23
C ARG A 55 7.02 14.06 3.71
N LEU A 56 6.97 13.22 2.67
CA LEU A 56 8.12 12.53 2.06
C LEU A 56 8.83 11.52 2.97
N GLN A 57 8.26 11.19 4.14
CA GLN A 57 8.75 10.09 4.95
C GLN A 57 8.45 8.78 4.23
N ARG A 58 9.39 7.81 4.30
CA ARG A 58 9.15 6.46 3.82
C ARG A 58 8.62 5.59 4.97
N THR A 59 7.88 4.54 4.62
CA THR A 59 7.28 3.63 5.61
C THR A 59 8.30 3.03 6.57
N ALA A 60 9.51 2.70 6.10
CA ALA A 60 10.52 2.05 6.94
C ALA A 60 10.98 2.92 8.12
N PRO A 61 11.50 4.16 7.92
CA PRO A 61 11.77 5.08 9.04
C PRO A 61 10.54 5.36 9.91
N TRP A 62 9.35 5.45 9.32
CA TRP A 62 8.11 5.67 10.09
C TRP A 62 7.77 4.49 11.01
N VAL A 63 7.90 3.25 10.51
CA VAL A 63 7.72 2.03 11.32
C VAL A 63 8.76 1.95 12.44
N GLU A 64 10.00 2.35 12.16
CA GLU A 64 11.07 2.40 13.17
C GLU A 64 10.76 3.43 14.27
N GLU A 65 10.27 4.61 13.91
CA GLU A 65 9.88 5.66 14.86
C GLU A 65 8.69 5.26 15.74
N ARG A 66 7.68 4.62 15.16
CA ARG A 66 6.46 4.21 15.88
C ARG A 66 6.66 2.94 16.71
N GLY A 67 7.51 2.03 16.25
CA GLY A 67 7.74 0.73 16.85
C GLY A 67 6.66 -0.30 16.48
N ILE A 68 7.09 -1.56 16.25
CA ILE A 68 6.21 -2.64 15.78
C ILE A 68 5.10 -2.98 16.78
N GLU A 69 5.37 -2.86 18.09
CA GLU A 69 4.38 -3.18 19.12
C GLU A 69 3.21 -2.20 19.11
N HIS A 70 3.51 -0.90 19.07
CA HIS A 70 2.49 0.14 18.97
C HIS A 70 1.67 -0.01 17.68
N LEU A 71 2.33 -0.34 16.58
CA LEU A 71 1.63 -0.60 15.32
C LEU A 71 0.70 -1.81 15.42
N ARG A 72 1.10 -2.88 16.12
CA ARG A 72 0.24 -4.03 16.38
C ARG A 72 -0.98 -3.64 17.22
N GLU A 73 -0.80 -2.88 18.29
CA GLU A 73 -1.91 -2.40 19.11
C GLU A 73 -2.92 -1.57 18.30
N VAL A 74 -2.44 -0.67 17.44
CA VAL A 74 -3.32 0.19 16.62
C VAL A 74 -3.99 -0.60 15.50
N ILE A 75 -3.24 -1.46 14.80
CA ILE A 75 -3.71 -2.14 13.58
C ILE A 75 -4.50 -3.40 13.90
N CYS A 76 -4.01 -4.24 14.81
CA CYS A 76 -4.63 -5.53 15.13
C CYS A 76 -5.68 -5.36 16.23
N ASP A 77 -5.31 -4.69 17.32
CA ASP A 77 -6.14 -4.60 18.53
C ASP A 77 -7.09 -3.39 18.54
N ASP A 78 -7.05 -2.56 17.50
CA ASP A 78 -7.85 -1.34 17.34
C ASP A 78 -7.81 -0.42 18.58
N SER A 79 -6.62 -0.23 19.15
CA SER A 79 -6.43 0.54 20.39
C SER A 79 -6.91 2.00 20.31
N LEU A 80 -7.07 2.54 19.09
CA LEU A 80 -7.58 3.88 18.83
C LEU A 80 -9.09 3.92 18.51
N GLY A 81 -9.74 2.78 18.27
CA GLY A 81 -11.14 2.71 17.86
C GLY A 81 -11.40 3.29 16.47
N LEU A 82 -10.40 3.26 15.58
CA LEU A 82 -10.43 3.88 14.24
C LEU A 82 -10.40 2.86 13.11
N ALA A 83 -10.29 1.56 13.40
CA ALA A 83 -10.16 0.51 12.39
C ALA A 83 -11.26 0.58 11.31
N ALA A 84 -12.53 0.70 11.72
CA ALA A 84 -13.65 0.76 10.78
C ALA A 84 -13.60 2.01 9.89
N GLU A 85 -13.13 3.15 10.43
CA GLU A 85 -12.97 4.38 9.65
C GLU A 85 -11.84 4.26 8.63
N PHE A 86 -10.74 3.57 9.00
CA PHE A 86 -9.63 3.30 8.10
C PHE A 86 -10.06 2.37 6.96
N GLU A 87 -10.73 1.27 7.27
CA GLU A 87 -11.27 0.33 6.28
C GLU A 87 -12.21 1.05 5.29
N ALA A 88 -13.19 1.82 5.80
CA ALA A 88 -14.12 2.58 4.96
C ALA A 88 -13.44 3.72 4.15
N ALA A 89 -12.29 4.22 4.60
CA ALA A 89 -11.52 5.20 3.84
C ALA A 89 -10.78 4.57 2.66
N VAL A 90 -10.23 3.36 2.84
CA VAL A 90 -9.63 2.61 1.74
C VAL A 90 -10.69 2.17 0.75
N GLU A 91 -11.82 1.64 1.21
CA GLU A 91 -12.92 1.21 0.34
C GLU A 91 -13.37 2.34 -0.60
N ARG A 92 -13.61 3.55 -0.07
CA ARG A 92 -13.93 4.73 -0.90
C ARG A 92 -12.83 5.09 -1.90
N HIS A 93 -11.57 4.86 -1.56
CA HIS A 93 -10.45 5.10 -2.46
C HIS A 93 -10.41 4.07 -3.60
N VAL A 94 -10.67 2.79 -3.28
CA VAL A 94 -10.74 1.69 -4.24
C VAL A 94 -11.94 1.87 -5.17
N ASP A 95 -13.11 2.23 -4.64
CA ASP A 95 -14.32 2.49 -5.42
C ASP A 95 -14.13 3.62 -6.44
N GLY A 96 -13.34 4.63 -6.07
CA GLY A 96 -13.00 5.75 -6.94
C GLY A 96 -11.82 5.50 -7.88
N TYR A 97 -11.18 4.32 -7.81
CA TYR A 97 -9.98 4.06 -8.59
C TYR A 97 -10.30 3.93 -10.09
N ALA A 98 -9.65 4.78 -10.89
CA ALA A 98 -9.63 4.67 -12.34
C ALA A 98 -8.20 4.44 -12.81
N CYS A 99 -7.99 3.43 -13.66
CA CYS A 99 -6.69 3.19 -14.26
C CYS A 99 -6.50 4.13 -15.46
N GLU A 100 -5.71 5.19 -15.28
CA GLU A 100 -5.41 6.17 -16.33
C GLU A 100 -4.85 5.52 -17.61
N TRP A 101 -4.00 4.50 -17.47
CA TRP A 101 -3.44 3.78 -18.63
C TRP A 101 -4.48 2.99 -19.39
N LYS A 102 -5.39 2.32 -18.68
CA LYS A 102 -6.54 1.67 -19.31
C LYS A 102 -7.39 2.70 -20.06
N GLY A 103 -7.65 3.85 -19.42
CA GLY A 103 -8.38 4.96 -20.04
C GLY A 103 -7.69 5.56 -21.28
N VAL A 104 -6.36 5.53 -21.34
CA VAL A 104 -5.59 5.89 -22.54
C VAL A 104 -5.75 4.85 -23.65
N LEU A 105 -5.66 3.56 -23.33
CA LEU A 105 -5.80 2.48 -24.31
C LEU A 105 -7.21 2.41 -24.90
N GLU A 106 -8.22 2.80 -24.12
CA GLU A 106 -9.63 2.83 -24.53
C GLU A 106 -10.02 4.10 -25.30
N ASP A 107 -9.13 5.11 -25.37
CA ASP A 107 -9.36 6.41 -26.02
C ASP A 107 -8.40 6.58 -27.22
N PRO A 108 -8.86 6.39 -28.46
CA PRO A 108 -8.03 6.51 -29.65
C PRO A 108 -7.33 7.87 -29.79
N ASP A 109 -7.95 8.95 -29.31
CA ASP A 109 -7.39 10.30 -29.39
C ASP A 109 -6.29 10.52 -28.36
N LYS A 110 -6.35 9.85 -27.20
CA LYS A 110 -5.23 9.84 -26.24
C LYS A 110 -4.13 8.89 -26.68
N LEU A 111 -4.49 7.72 -27.20
CA LEU A 111 -3.53 6.71 -27.65
C LEU A 111 -2.65 7.26 -28.79
N SER A 112 -3.22 8.02 -29.71
CA SER A 112 -2.48 8.65 -30.83
C SER A 112 -1.37 9.61 -30.38
N ARG A 113 -1.37 10.05 -29.12
CA ARG A 113 -0.29 10.89 -28.55
C ARG A 113 0.96 10.10 -28.17
N PHE A 114 0.86 8.78 -28.06
CA PHE A 114 1.97 7.89 -27.69
C PHE A 114 2.73 7.42 -28.93
N VAL A 115 3.27 8.38 -29.70
CA VAL A 115 4.17 8.13 -30.84
C VAL A 115 5.62 8.41 -30.47
N SER A 116 6.56 7.68 -31.08
CA SER A 116 8.01 7.82 -30.82
C SER A 116 8.53 9.25 -31.06
N PHE A 117 7.98 9.93 -32.07
CA PHE A 117 8.35 11.30 -32.42
C PHE A 117 7.11 12.13 -32.75
N VAL A 118 6.82 13.13 -31.92
CA VAL A 118 5.71 14.08 -32.15
C VAL A 118 5.85 14.82 -33.48
N ASN A 119 7.08 15.02 -33.96
CA ASN A 119 7.39 15.74 -35.20
C ASN A 119 7.53 14.83 -36.43
N ALA A 120 7.52 13.50 -36.23
CA ALA A 120 7.66 12.51 -37.29
C ALA A 120 6.83 11.27 -36.96
N PRO A 121 5.50 11.40 -36.82
CA PRO A 121 4.61 10.32 -36.37
C PRO A 121 4.58 9.11 -37.32
N ASP A 122 5.02 9.29 -38.57
CA ASP A 122 5.04 8.25 -39.60
C ASP A 122 6.41 7.54 -39.75
N VAL A 123 7.42 7.91 -38.94
CA VAL A 123 8.75 7.28 -38.97
C VAL A 123 8.80 6.20 -37.89
N PRO A 124 9.17 4.93 -38.23
CA PRO A 124 9.23 3.83 -37.27
C PRO A 124 10.10 4.12 -36.04
#